data_AF-A0A0V0VAD8-F1
#
_entry.id   AF-A0A0V0VAD8-F1
#
_cell.length_a   1.000
_cell.length_b   1.000
_cell.length_c   1.000
_cell.angle_alpha   90.00
_cell.angle_beta   90.00
_cell.angle_gamma   90.00
#
_symmetry.space_group_name_H-M   'P 1'
#
loop_
_entity.id
_entity.type
_entity.pdbx_description
1 polymer ?
#
loop_
_entity_poly.entity_id
_entity_poly.type
_entity_poly.pdbx_seq_one_letter_code
_entity_poly.pdbx_strand_id
1 'polypeptide(L)'
;MLVRNSRKAIMYKAPAQNTGKALIAEAAGAWQDTAAVTGANGHSFAKALEHVIAPDNTNKFIVYNNIPPDIPKVKTKSNSKGVLMMNPNAADDASWIVHTVPGFPKALRGYVFPPAEIQKGHLFICFTIKRSEIDAIAMALRFATPLIYHNDIPDAQINSRPNLKKLVNGESRLTPPLTVTRQITTAAAAGLKVTIYSKGEKSKYEIYRRVLVKKLKTSIKVWTTRDKILKSDCRILNRNIKLVTSPITIGGHASSLESDVSQWLISDPGNKFCIIDKPYHNSQTKEPAMAVCIDDATIFGHFNLIGQNVENCA
;
A
#
# COMPACT_ATOMS: atom_id res chain seq x y z
N MET A 1 -15.63 -8.76 -13.63
CA MET A 1 -16.12 -9.50 -12.46
C MET A 1 -15.02 -9.85 -11.44
N LEU A 2 -13.73 -9.79 -11.80
CA LEU A 2 -12.66 -10.40 -11.00
C LEU A 2 -12.33 -9.75 -9.63
N VAL A 3 -12.46 -8.44 -9.41
CA VAL A 3 -11.94 -7.84 -8.14
C VAL A 3 -12.94 -7.75 -7.00
N ARG A 4 -14.23 -7.50 -7.26
CA ARG A 4 -15.23 -7.51 -6.17
C ARG A 4 -15.40 -8.89 -5.53
N ASN A 5 -15.19 -9.96 -6.29
CA ASN A 5 -15.26 -11.34 -5.77
C ASN A 5 -13.90 -11.88 -5.29
N SER A 6 -12.78 -11.28 -5.70
CA SER A 6 -11.46 -11.70 -5.24
C SER A 6 -11.16 -11.16 -3.84
N ARG A 7 -10.82 -12.08 -2.92
CA ARG A 7 -10.48 -11.78 -1.51
C ARG A 7 -9.37 -10.74 -1.35
N LYS A 8 -8.42 -10.76 -2.28
CA LYS A 8 -7.27 -9.86 -2.41
C LYS A 8 -6.75 -9.89 -3.84
N ALA A 9 -6.13 -8.81 -4.27
CA ALA A 9 -5.34 -8.79 -5.50
C ALA A 9 -4.08 -7.95 -5.28
N ILE A 10 -2.93 -8.48 -5.69
CA ILE A 10 -1.66 -7.75 -5.76
C ILE A 10 -1.30 -7.63 -7.23
N MET A 11 -0.94 -6.43 -7.69
CA MET A 11 -0.44 -6.20 -9.05
C MET A 11 0.87 -5.44 -8.99
N TYR A 12 1.86 -5.95 -9.70
CA TYR A 12 3.14 -5.31 -9.92
C TYR A 12 3.24 -4.91 -11.38
N LYS A 13 3.38 -3.61 -11.66
CA LYS A 13 3.67 -3.10 -13.01
C LYS A 13 5.16 -2.82 -13.09
N ALA A 14 5.90 -3.59 -13.87
CA ALA A 14 7.34 -3.33 -14.05
C ALA A 14 7.58 -2.04 -14.88
N PRO A 15 8.76 -1.41 -14.78
CA PRO A 15 9.13 -0.25 -15.59
C PRO A 15 9.01 -0.51 -17.10
N ALA A 16 8.60 0.51 -17.86
CA ALA A 16 8.38 0.46 -19.31
C ALA A 16 7.41 -0.62 -19.81
N GLN A 17 6.67 -1.29 -18.90
CA GLN A 17 5.62 -2.23 -19.25
C GLN A 17 4.24 -1.57 -19.20
N ASN A 18 3.44 -1.85 -20.22
CA ASN A 18 2.02 -1.49 -20.26
C ASN A 18 1.14 -2.51 -19.53
N THR A 19 1.59 -3.75 -19.37
CA THR A 19 0.89 -4.78 -18.61
C THR A 19 1.48 -4.92 -17.20
N GLY A 20 0.65 -5.36 -16.26
CA GLY A 20 1.07 -5.76 -14.94
C GLY A 20 1.21 -7.27 -14.81
N LYS A 21 1.86 -7.70 -13.75
CA LYS A 21 1.86 -9.08 -13.24
C LYS A 21 1.02 -9.10 -11.97
N ALA A 22 0.01 -9.95 -11.90
CA ALA A 22 -0.91 -10.02 -10.76
C ALA A 22 -0.87 -11.37 -10.04
N LEU A 23 -1.09 -11.32 -8.73
CA LEU A 23 -1.41 -12.46 -7.86
C LEU A 23 -2.84 -12.26 -7.38
N ILE A 24 -3.74 -13.14 -7.80
CA ILE A 24 -5.18 -13.08 -7.50
C ILE A 24 -5.55 -14.32 -6.67
N ALA A 25 -6.40 -14.14 -5.66
CA ALA A 25 -6.70 -15.14 -4.64
C ALA A 25 -7.25 -16.49 -5.14
N GLU A 26 -7.68 -16.58 -6.40
CA GLU A 26 -8.27 -17.79 -7.01
C GLU A 26 -7.29 -18.54 -7.94
N ALA A 27 -6.14 -17.93 -8.25
CA ALA A 27 -5.09 -18.54 -9.06
C ALA A 27 -3.92 -18.99 -8.17
N ALA A 28 -3.87 -20.29 -7.86
CA ALA A 28 -2.72 -20.90 -7.25
C ALA A 28 -1.58 -20.99 -8.27
N GLY A 29 -0.47 -20.27 -8.05
CA GLY A 29 0.85 -20.76 -8.47
C GLY A 29 1.79 -19.79 -9.19
N ALA A 30 1.31 -18.75 -9.88
CA ALA A 30 2.20 -17.90 -10.67
C ALA A 30 1.69 -16.47 -10.87
N TRP A 31 2.63 -15.57 -11.17
CA TRP A 31 2.34 -14.24 -11.68
C TRP A 31 1.56 -14.34 -13.00
N GLN A 32 0.38 -13.73 -13.06
CA GLN A 32 -0.45 -13.70 -14.26
C GLN A 32 -0.36 -12.34 -14.95
N ASP A 33 -0.32 -12.34 -16.28
CA ASP A 33 -0.42 -11.09 -17.04
C ASP A 33 -1.79 -10.45 -16.85
N THR A 34 -1.79 -9.13 -16.68
CA THR A 34 -3.01 -8.32 -16.72
C THR A 34 -3.19 -7.73 -18.12
N ALA A 35 -4.41 -7.30 -18.45
CA ALA A 35 -4.55 -6.34 -19.54
C ALA A 35 -3.74 -5.06 -19.28
N ALA A 36 -3.56 -4.25 -20.32
CA ALA A 36 -2.79 -3.02 -20.25
C ALA A 36 -3.37 -2.06 -19.20
N VAL A 37 -2.52 -1.55 -18.31
CA VAL A 37 -2.90 -0.60 -17.25
C VAL A 37 -3.32 0.76 -17.79
N THR A 38 -3.13 1.04 -19.08
CA THR A 38 -3.58 2.27 -19.72
C THR A 38 -5.05 2.23 -20.11
N GLY A 39 -5.64 1.03 -20.21
CA GLY A 39 -7.05 0.85 -20.55
C GLY A 39 -7.94 0.72 -19.32
N ALA A 40 -9.18 1.20 -19.40
CA ALA A 40 -10.16 1.08 -18.32
C ALA A 40 -10.73 -0.34 -18.15
N ASN A 41 -10.45 -1.25 -19.09
CA ASN A 41 -11.05 -2.58 -19.17
C ASN A 41 -9.98 -3.68 -19.11
N GLY A 42 -10.36 -4.84 -18.58
CA GLY A 42 -9.56 -6.07 -18.68
C GLY A 42 -8.47 -6.26 -17.63
N HIS A 43 -8.17 -5.28 -16.77
CA HIS A 43 -7.26 -5.46 -15.64
C HIS A 43 -7.96 -5.25 -14.30
N SER A 44 -7.46 -5.95 -13.27
CA SER A 44 -8.05 -6.04 -11.94
C SER A 44 -8.27 -4.65 -11.33
N PHE A 45 -7.29 -3.77 -11.47
CA PHE A 45 -7.30 -2.48 -10.80
C PHE A 45 -8.27 -1.45 -11.38
N ALA A 46 -8.47 -1.39 -12.71
CA ALA A 46 -9.49 -0.51 -13.27
C ALA A 46 -10.88 -0.97 -12.86
N LYS A 47 -11.12 -2.29 -12.82
CA LYS A 47 -12.39 -2.83 -12.32
C LYS A 47 -12.62 -2.50 -10.85
N ALA A 48 -11.58 -2.55 -10.01
CA ALA A 48 -11.68 -2.16 -8.60
C ALA A 48 -12.02 -0.67 -8.40
N LEU A 49 -11.73 0.16 -9.41
CA LEU A 49 -11.89 1.60 -9.39
C LEU A 49 -13.05 2.09 -10.26
N GLU A 50 -13.86 1.20 -10.84
CA GLU A 50 -14.89 1.56 -11.81
C GLU A 50 -15.87 2.62 -11.24
N HIS A 51 -16.15 2.53 -9.95
CA HIS A 51 -17.02 3.45 -9.21
C HIS A 51 -16.25 4.54 -8.44
N VAL A 52 -14.96 4.68 -8.72
CA VAL A 52 -14.10 5.77 -8.26
C VAL A 52 -13.83 6.74 -9.42
N ILE A 53 -13.77 6.23 -10.65
CA ILE A 53 -13.56 7.00 -11.87
C ILE A 53 -14.87 7.56 -12.45
N ALA A 54 -16.01 7.00 -12.07
CA ALA A 54 -17.34 7.43 -12.49
C ALA A 54 -18.31 7.41 -11.29
N PRO A 55 -19.35 8.27 -11.28
CA PRO A 55 -20.35 8.29 -10.21
C PRO A 55 -21.09 6.96 -10.05
N ASP A 56 -21.33 6.57 -8.80
CA ASP A 56 -22.15 5.41 -8.46
C ASP A 56 -22.93 5.68 -7.16
N ASN A 57 -24.19 5.25 -7.12
CA ASN A 57 -25.06 5.47 -5.96
C ASN A 57 -24.76 4.52 -4.79
N THR A 58 -24.08 3.42 -5.06
CA THR A 58 -23.79 2.33 -4.13
C THR A 58 -22.32 2.26 -3.71
N ASN A 59 -21.45 3.15 -4.21
CA ASN A 59 -20.05 3.20 -3.83
C ASN A 59 -19.65 4.61 -3.40
N LYS A 60 -19.16 4.74 -2.17
CA LYS A 60 -18.68 5.99 -1.55
C LYS A 60 -17.27 5.81 -1.03
N PHE A 61 -16.44 6.83 -1.17
CA PHE A 61 -15.00 6.64 -1.02
C PHE A 61 -14.23 7.91 -0.61
N ILE A 62 -13.07 7.65 -0.03
CA ILE A 62 -11.99 8.62 0.17
C ILE A 62 -10.85 8.25 -0.75
N VAL A 63 -10.29 9.26 -1.42
CA VAL A 63 -9.05 9.12 -2.18
C VAL A 63 -7.96 9.97 -1.56
N TYR A 64 -6.79 9.36 -1.40
CA TYR A 64 -5.62 10.04 -0.89
C TYR A 64 -4.38 9.76 -1.74
N ASN A 65 -3.56 10.78 -1.95
CA ASN A 65 -2.32 10.71 -2.71
C ASN A 65 -1.46 11.92 -2.38
N ASN A 66 -0.16 11.76 -2.12
CA ASN A 66 0.72 12.89 -1.88
C ASN A 66 1.04 13.71 -3.15
N ILE A 67 0.80 13.15 -4.33
CA ILE A 67 0.84 13.84 -5.63
C ILE A 67 -0.52 13.59 -6.28
N PRO A 68 -1.59 14.31 -5.88
CA PRO A 68 -2.91 14.14 -6.47
C PRO A 68 -2.94 14.57 -7.95
N PRO A 69 -3.84 13.99 -8.76
CA PRO A 69 -3.98 14.37 -10.17
C PRO A 69 -4.45 15.82 -10.33
N ASP A 70 -3.79 16.57 -11.22
CA ASP A 70 -4.16 17.92 -11.64
C ASP A 70 -4.19 18.98 -10.51
N ILE A 71 -3.58 18.69 -9.35
CA ILE A 71 -3.44 19.66 -8.25
C ILE A 71 -1.94 19.91 -8.03
N PRO A 72 -1.38 20.99 -8.61
CA PRO A 72 0.04 21.28 -8.50
C PRO A 72 0.41 21.83 -7.11
N LYS A 73 1.70 21.75 -6.76
CA LYS A 73 2.32 22.43 -5.59
C LYS A 73 1.75 22.04 -4.22
N VAL A 74 1.21 20.84 -4.05
CA VAL A 74 0.80 20.36 -2.73
C VAL A 74 2.03 20.17 -1.82
N LYS A 75 1.93 20.67 -0.59
CA LYS A 75 2.93 20.45 0.46
C LYS A 75 2.42 19.40 1.44
N THR A 76 3.01 18.21 1.40
CA THR A 76 2.78 17.16 2.38
C THR A 76 4.07 16.38 2.64
N LYS A 77 4.22 15.88 3.87
CA LYS A 77 5.31 14.95 4.23
C LYS A 77 4.88 13.50 4.14
N SER A 78 3.60 13.22 3.89
CA SER A 78 3.14 11.85 3.67
C SER A 78 3.49 11.38 2.27
N ASN A 79 3.74 10.08 2.12
CA ASN A 79 3.87 9.43 0.81
C ASN A 79 2.70 8.48 0.51
N SER A 80 1.77 8.33 1.47
CA SER A 80 0.64 7.42 1.39
C SER A 80 -0.25 7.74 0.19
N LYS A 81 -0.63 6.69 -0.55
CA LYS A 81 -1.60 6.76 -1.66
C LYS A 81 -2.55 5.57 -1.61
N GLY A 82 -3.80 5.80 -1.98
CA GLY A 82 -4.81 4.76 -1.94
C GLY A 82 -6.23 5.25 -2.03
N VAL A 83 -7.14 4.29 -1.95
CA VAL A 83 -8.59 4.51 -2.01
C VAL A 83 -9.25 3.65 -0.95
N LEU A 84 -10.08 4.26 -0.10
CA LEU A 84 -10.92 3.55 0.86
C LEU A 84 -12.37 3.72 0.43
N MET A 85 -13.01 2.60 0.09
CA MET A 85 -14.35 2.56 -0.52
C MET A 85 -15.29 1.75 0.36
N MET A 86 -16.57 2.14 0.36
CA MET A 86 -17.65 1.37 0.97
C MET A 86 -18.97 1.59 0.26
N ASN A 87 -19.83 0.60 0.32
CA ASN A 87 -21.24 0.74 0.07
C ASN A 87 -21.94 1.15 1.36
N PRO A 88 -22.55 2.35 1.43
CA PRO A 88 -23.22 2.81 2.65
C PRO A 88 -24.46 1.97 3.01
N ASN A 89 -25.01 1.24 2.03
CA ASN A 89 -26.27 0.50 2.14
C ASN A 89 -26.07 -1.01 2.32
N ALA A 90 -24.82 -1.50 2.32
CA ALA A 90 -24.50 -2.91 2.50
C ALA A 90 -23.49 -3.13 3.63
N ALA A 91 -23.65 -4.24 4.37
CA ALA A 91 -22.88 -4.48 5.59
C ALA A 91 -21.42 -4.89 5.33
N ASP A 92 -21.16 -5.66 4.27
CA ASP A 92 -19.86 -6.29 3.98
C ASP A 92 -19.31 -5.94 2.59
N ASP A 93 -19.64 -4.75 2.09
CA ASP A 93 -19.18 -4.26 0.80
C ASP A 93 -18.30 -3.03 1.01
N ALA A 94 -17.03 -3.29 1.34
CA ALA A 94 -16.00 -2.28 1.46
C ALA A 94 -14.68 -2.80 0.87
N SER A 95 -13.88 -1.88 0.37
CA SER A 95 -12.61 -2.20 -0.27
C SER A 95 -11.56 -1.16 0.05
N TRP A 96 -10.34 -1.61 0.25
CA TRP A 96 -9.20 -0.74 0.51
C TRP A 96 -8.07 -1.05 -0.46
N ILE A 97 -7.62 0.01 -1.12
CA ILE A 97 -6.59 -0.01 -2.12
C ILE A 97 -5.39 0.79 -1.62
N VAL A 98 -4.20 0.21 -1.72
CA VAL A 98 -2.91 0.88 -1.47
C VAL A 98 -2.04 0.78 -2.71
N HIS A 99 -1.42 1.88 -3.13
CA HIS A 99 -0.60 1.90 -4.34
C HIS A 99 0.56 2.88 -4.28
N THR A 100 1.45 2.83 -5.28
CA THR A 100 2.60 3.75 -5.37
C THR A 100 2.50 4.79 -6.49
N VAL A 101 1.47 4.74 -7.34
CA VAL A 101 1.31 5.65 -8.50
C VAL A 101 0.96 7.10 -8.11
N PRO A 102 1.81 8.10 -8.38
CA PRO A 102 1.46 9.52 -8.27
C PRO A 102 0.50 9.94 -9.40
N GLY A 103 -0.33 10.94 -9.17
CA GLY A 103 -1.28 11.47 -10.16
C GLY A 103 -2.48 10.55 -10.43
N PHE A 104 -2.79 9.62 -9.51
CA PHE A 104 -3.79 8.58 -9.71
C PHE A 104 -4.59 8.29 -8.41
N PRO A 105 -5.87 7.86 -8.49
CA PRO A 105 -6.77 7.91 -9.66
C PRO A 105 -7.39 9.30 -9.87
N LYS A 106 -7.94 9.59 -11.06
CA LYS A 106 -8.75 10.80 -11.26
C LYS A 106 -10.18 10.58 -10.74
N ALA A 107 -10.41 10.90 -9.48
CA ALA A 107 -11.72 10.75 -8.82
C ALA A 107 -12.84 11.41 -9.63
N LEU A 108 -13.85 10.61 -10.02
CA LEU A 108 -15.03 10.98 -10.81
C LEU A 108 -14.74 11.62 -12.18
N ARG A 109 -13.53 11.46 -12.71
CA ARG A 109 -13.07 12.13 -13.94
C ARG A 109 -12.50 11.16 -14.98
N GLY A 110 -13.00 9.93 -14.98
CA GLY A 110 -12.60 8.88 -15.91
C GLY A 110 -11.29 8.20 -15.55
N TYR A 111 -11.02 7.08 -16.23
CA TYR A 111 -9.79 6.32 -16.03
C TYR A 111 -8.65 6.91 -16.86
N VAL A 112 -7.58 7.33 -16.20
CA VAL A 112 -6.33 7.69 -16.86
C VAL A 112 -5.18 7.21 -15.99
N PHE A 113 -4.40 6.27 -16.52
CA PHE A 113 -3.10 5.95 -15.94
C PHE A 113 -2.08 7.03 -16.35
N PRO A 114 -1.35 7.65 -15.42
CA PRO A 114 -0.44 8.75 -15.73
C PRO A 114 0.65 8.30 -16.73
N PRO A 115 0.78 8.96 -17.91
CA PRO A 115 1.73 8.52 -18.94
C PRO A 115 3.18 8.45 -18.47
N ALA A 116 3.61 9.41 -17.63
CA ALA A 116 4.96 9.43 -17.06
C ALA A 116 5.27 8.23 -16.15
N GLU A 117 4.24 7.60 -15.59
CA GLU A 117 4.37 6.47 -14.66
C GLU A 117 4.41 5.12 -15.40
N ILE A 118 4.21 5.10 -16.73
CA ILE A 118 4.43 3.90 -17.57
C ILE A 118 5.91 3.51 -17.54
N GLN A 119 6.81 4.49 -17.52
CA GLN A 119 8.25 4.25 -17.48
C GLN A 119 8.75 3.76 -16.12
N LYS A 120 7.89 3.69 -15.09
CA LYS A 120 8.27 3.33 -13.73
C LYS A 120 7.60 2.06 -13.22
N GLY A 121 8.26 1.43 -12.26
CA GLY A 121 7.77 0.27 -11.54
C GLY A 121 6.80 0.67 -10.42
N HIS A 122 5.64 0.02 -10.35
CA HIS A 122 4.59 0.31 -9.37
C HIS A 122 3.96 -0.94 -8.78
N LEU A 123 3.53 -0.80 -7.52
CA LEU A 123 2.86 -1.86 -6.79
C LEU A 123 1.47 -1.39 -6.37
N PHE A 124 0.53 -2.33 -6.43
CA PHE A 124 -0.87 -2.15 -6.06
C PHE A 124 -1.32 -3.32 -5.21
N ILE A 125 -2.08 -3.02 -4.17
CA ILE A 125 -2.75 -4.02 -3.34
C ILE A 125 -4.20 -3.60 -3.16
N CYS A 126 -5.12 -4.53 -3.39
CA CYS A 126 -6.54 -4.38 -3.15
C CYS A 126 -7.00 -5.43 -2.13
N PHE A 127 -7.72 -4.97 -1.11
CA PHE A 127 -8.36 -5.80 -0.09
C PHE A 127 -9.87 -5.60 -0.13
N THR A 128 -10.62 -6.70 -0.11
CA THR A 128 -12.04 -6.66 0.24
C THR A 128 -12.16 -6.79 1.76
N ILE A 129 -12.71 -5.78 2.41
CA ILE A 129 -12.73 -5.65 3.88
C ILE A 129 -14.17 -5.57 4.38
N LYS A 130 -14.37 -5.96 5.65
CA LYS A 130 -15.65 -5.68 6.31
C LYS A 130 -15.77 -4.20 6.60
N ARG A 131 -16.98 -3.66 6.54
CA ARG A 131 -17.23 -2.24 6.84
C ARG A 131 -16.90 -1.87 8.30
N SER A 132 -16.86 -2.85 9.20
CA SER A 132 -16.40 -2.70 10.58
C SER A 132 -14.90 -2.38 10.70
N GLU A 133 -14.09 -2.76 9.71
CA GLU A 133 -12.63 -2.55 9.72
C GLU A 133 -12.22 -1.13 9.32
N ILE A 134 -13.16 -0.36 8.75
CA ILE A 134 -12.92 0.99 8.22
C ILE A 134 -12.35 1.93 9.28
N ASP A 135 -12.87 1.90 10.51
CA ASP A 135 -12.40 2.80 11.57
C ASP A 135 -10.98 2.43 12.04
N ALA A 136 -10.64 1.14 12.01
CA ALA A 136 -9.28 0.66 12.32
C ALA A 136 -8.27 1.11 11.24
N ILE A 137 -8.64 1.02 9.96
CA ILE A 137 -7.85 1.56 8.84
C ILE A 137 -7.71 3.07 8.98
N ALA A 138 -8.80 3.78 9.24
CA ALA A 138 -8.80 5.22 9.41
C ALA A 138 -7.85 5.65 10.53
N MET A 139 -7.81 4.92 11.65
CA MET A 139 -6.86 5.19 12.72
C MET A 139 -5.40 5.06 12.24
N ALA A 140 -5.08 4.03 11.47
CA ALA A 140 -3.73 3.87 10.93
C ALA A 140 -3.36 4.97 9.92
N LEU A 141 -4.31 5.36 9.07
CA LEU A 141 -4.15 6.47 8.13
C LEU A 141 -3.94 7.80 8.84
N ARG A 142 -4.62 8.07 9.96
CA ARG A 142 -4.40 9.31 10.74
C ARG A 142 -2.93 9.50 11.14
N PHE A 143 -2.22 8.43 11.45
CA PHE A 143 -0.78 8.49 11.78
C PHE A 143 0.08 8.73 10.54
N ALA A 144 -0.33 8.20 9.39
CA ALA A 144 0.33 8.41 8.10
C ALA A 144 0.07 9.81 7.52
N THR A 145 -0.89 10.55 8.09
CA THR A 145 -1.33 11.90 7.70
C THR A 145 -1.45 12.07 6.17
N PRO A 146 -2.22 11.20 5.50
CA PRO A 146 -2.31 11.22 4.04
C PRO A 146 -2.98 12.50 3.56
N LEU A 147 -2.64 12.93 2.35
CA LEU A 147 -3.36 14.01 1.68
C LEU A 147 -4.62 13.46 1.04
N ILE A 148 -5.78 13.73 1.63
CA ILE A 148 -7.09 13.42 1.03
C ILE A 148 -7.45 14.54 0.05
N TYR A 149 -7.81 14.18 -1.18
CA TYR A 149 -8.22 15.15 -2.22
C TYR A 149 -9.64 14.88 -2.76
N HIS A 150 -10.27 13.79 -2.33
CA HIS A 150 -11.68 13.52 -2.61
C HIS A 150 -12.28 12.72 -1.46
N ASN A 151 -13.50 13.09 -1.07
CA ASN A 151 -14.32 12.36 -0.10
C ASN A 151 -15.79 12.58 -0.45
N ASP A 152 -16.53 11.50 -0.70
CA ASP A 152 -17.99 11.53 -0.85
C ASP A 152 -18.71 10.58 0.13
N ILE A 153 -18.01 10.09 1.16
CA ILE A 153 -18.62 9.26 2.20
C ILE A 153 -19.69 10.09 2.95
N PRO A 154 -20.94 9.59 3.06
CA PRO A 154 -22.01 10.31 3.74
C PRO A 154 -21.70 10.60 5.21
N ASP A 155 -22.16 11.76 5.70
CA ASP A 155 -21.95 12.20 7.08
C ASP A 155 -22.42 11.17 8.12
N ALA A 156 -23.50 10.44 7.86
CA ALA A 156 -23.96 9.38 8.74
C ALA A 156 -22.88 8.29 8.96
N GLN A 157 -22.16 7.91 7.90
CA GLN A 157 -21.07 6.92 7.98
C GLN A 157 -19.80 7.52 8.60
N ILE A 158 -19.53 8.81 8.37
CA ILE A 158 -18.40 9.51 8.98
C ILE A 158 -18.63 9.68 10.48
N ASN A 159 -19.79 10.18 10.88
CA ASN A 159 -20.13 10.46 12.27
C ASN A 159 -20.22 9.19 13.14
N SER A 160 -20.58 8.05 12.55
CA SER A 160 -20.58 6.77 13.25
C SER A 160 -19.17 6.17 13.46
N ARG A 161 -18.12 6.81 12.95
CA ARG A 161 -16.73 6.29 12.95
C ARG A 161 -15.75 7.36 13.43
N PRO A 162 -15.39 7.37 14.72
CA PRO A 162 -14.59 8.45 15.30
C PRO A 162 -13.25 8.69 14.62
N ASN A 163 -12.53 7.65 14.19
CA ASN A 163 -11.25 7.82 13.51
C ASN A 163 -11.44 8.24 12.05
N LEU A 164 -12.49 7.75 11.37
CA LEU A 164 -12.81 8.23 10.03
C LEU A 164 -13.16 9.72 10.03
N LYS A 165 -14.00 10.16 10.97
CA LYS A 165 -14.32 11.59 11.16
C LYS A 165 -13.08 12.44 11.35
N LYS A 166 -12.20 12.04 12.27
CA LYS A 166 -10.95 12.75 12.53
C LYS A 166 -10.00 12.77 11.33
N LEU A 167 -9.97 11.68 10.56
CA LEU A 167 -9.18 11.58 9.33
C LEU A 167 -9.68 12.56 8.26
N VAL A 168 -10.99 12.55 7.98
CA VAL A 168 -11.62 13.44 6.98
C VAL A 168 -11.48 14.91 7.38
N ASN A 169 -11.64 15.22 8.67
CA ASN A 169 -11.48 16.59 9.19
C ASN A 169 -10.01 17.07 9.24
N GLY A 170 -9.04 16.23 8.89
CA GLY A 170 -7.63 16.61 8.91
C GLY A 170 -7.06 16.82 10.32
N GLU A 171 -7.66 16.22 11.36
CA GLU A 171 -7.21 16.38 12.74
C GLU A 171 -5.81 15.75 12.94
N SER A 172 -4.79 16.61 13.04
CA SER A 172 -3.38 16.21 13.14
C SER A 172 -2.92 15.87 14.56
N ARG A 173 -3.76 16.14 15.59
CA ARG A 173 -3.41 15.88 16.98
C ARG A 173 -3.47 14.38 17.27
N LEU A 174 -2.29 13.80 17.46
CA LEU A 174 -2.11 12.42 17.93
C LEU A 174 -1.64 12.44 19.39
N THR A 175 -2.27 11.64 20.23
CA THR A 175 -1.81 11.39 21.60
C THR A 175 -0.78 10.27 21.59
N PRO A 176 0.31 10.36 22.37
CA PRO A 176 1.23 9.25 22.55
C PRO A 176 0.52 7.95 22.96
N PRO A 177 1.01 6.77 22.54
CA PRO A 177 2.21 6.56 21.71
C PRO A 177 2.05 7.03 20.27
N LEU A 178 3.09 7.65 19.70
CA LEU A 178 3.09 8.21 18.33
C LEU A 178 3.30 7.16 17.22
N THR A 179 3.00 5.90 17.55
CA THR A 179 2.95 4.76 16.64
C THR A 179 1.69 3.96 16.92
N VAL A 180 1.07 3.41 15.88
CA VAL A 180 -0.10 2.55 16.01
C VAL A 180 0.11 1.24 15.26
N THR A 181 -0.44 0.16 15.81
CA THR A 181 -0.58 -1.13 15.14
C THR A 181 -2.06 -1.47 15.10
N ARG A 182 -2.60 -1.74 13.92
CA ARG A 182 -3.99 -2.17 13.73
C ARG A 182 -4.01 -3.49 12.97
N GLN A 183 -4.88 -4.38 13.40
CA GLN A 183 -5.13 -5.64 12.71
C GLN A 183 -6.53 -5.56 12.14
N ILE A 184 -6.67 -5.97 10.89
CA ILE A 184 -7.95 -6.09 10.20
C ILE A 184 -8.04 -7.46 9.55
N THR A 185 -9.26 -7.89 9.27
CA THR A 185 -9.52 -9.13 8.55
C THR A 185 -10.28 -8.84 7.25
N THR A 186 -9.86 -9.44 6.15
CA THR A 186 -10.63 -9.35 4.88
C THR A 186 -11.98 -10.04 5.02
N ALA A 187 -12.99 -9.63 4.24
CA ALA A 187 -14.38 -10.08 4.41
C ALA A 187 -14.68 -11.59 4.13
N ALA A 188 -13.71 -12.37 3.66
CA ALA A 188 -13.90 -13.79 3.33
C ALA A 188 -14.04 -14.72 4.57
N ALA A 189 -14.65 -15.90 4.39
CA ALA A 189 -14.94 -16.88 5.46
C ALA A 189 -13.72 -17.27 6.32
N ALA A 190 -12.54 -17.44 5.72
CA ALA A 190 -11.29 -17.73 6.43
C ALA A 190 -10.45 -16.48 6.77
N GLY A 191 -10.83 -15.30 6.27
CA GLY A 191 -10.26 -13.99 6.59
C GLY A 191 -8.73 -13.87 6.56
N LEU A 192 -8.15 -13.24 5.53
CA LEU A 192 -6.74 -12.90 5.54
C LEU A 192 -6.44 -11.87 6.63
N LYS A 193 -5.45 -12.17 7.47
CA LYS A 193 -4.96 -11.26 8.52
C LYS A 193 -4.04 -10.22 7.89
N VAL A 194 -4.44 -8.95 8.04
CA VAL A 194 -3.65 -7.80 7.59
C VAL A 194 -3.29 -6.96 8.81
N THR A 195 -2.01 -6.64 8.98
CA THR A 195 -1.53 -5.78 10.05
C THR A 195 -0.99 -4.47 9.47
N ILE A 196 -1.49 -3.35 9.96
CA ILE A 196 -1.08 -2.01 9.56
C ILE A 196 -0.21 -1.43 10.67
N TYR A 197 1.00 -1.02 10.31
CA TYR A 197 1.92 -0.30 11.18
C TYR A 197 2.03 1.13 10.69
N SER A 198 1.71 2.10 11.55
CA SER A 198 1.87 3.51 11.20
C SER A 198 2.61 4.27 12.29
N LYS A 199 3.32 5.31 11.89
CA LYS A 199 4.00 6.23 12.80
C LYS A 199 3.74 7.68 12.39
N GLY A 200 3.50 8.52 13.39
CA GLY A 200 3.34 9.95 13.19
C GLY A 200 4.69 10.65 13.02
N GLU A 201 4.69 11.79 12.35
CA GLU A 201 5.88 12.63 12.12
C GLU A 201 6.66 12.95 13.41
N LYS A 202 5.92 13.23 14.50
CA LYS A 202 6.48 13.61 15.80
C LYS A 202 7.15 12.45 16.53
N SER A 203 6.99 11.20 16.08
CA SER A 203 7.62 10.03 16.72
C SER A 203 9.14 10.02 16.60
N LYS A 204 9.69 10.66 15.55
CA LYS A 204 11.11 10.61 15.18
C LYS A 204 11.66 9.19 14.96
N TYR A 205 10.77 8.20 14.84
CA TYR A 205 11.16 6.81 14.63
C TYR A 205 11.41 6.51 13.15
N GLU A 206 12.42 5.70 12.93
CA GLU A 206 12.70 5.05 11.66
C GLU A 206 11.71 3.87 11.51
N ILE A 207 10.81 3.90 10.50
CA ILE A 207 9.73 2.89 10.36
C ILE A 207 10.25 1.45 10.23
N TYR A 208 11.38 1.20 9.57
CA TYR A 208 11.91 -0.15 9.34
C TYR A 208 12.45 -0.76 10.63
N ARG A 209 13.45 -0.16 11.27
CA ARG A 209 14.12 -0.69 12.47
C ARG A 209 13.29 -0.51 13.75
N ARG A 210 12.82 0.71 13.99
CA ARG A 210 12.20 1.07 15.29
C ARG A 210 10.74 0.64 15.38
N VAL A 211 10.07 0.42 14.24
CA VAL A 211 8.68 -0.08 14.20
C VAL A 211 8.64 -1.51 13.66
N LEU A 212 8.99 -1.73 12.40
CA LEU A 212 8.76 -3.02 11.72
C LEU A 212 9.61 -4.15 12.32
N VAL A 213 10.95 -4.06 12.31
CA VAL A 213 11.83 -5.09 12.90
C VAL A 213 11.49 -5.35 14.37
N LYS A 214 11.19 -4.29 15.14
CA LYS A 214 10.79 -4.43 16.56
C LYS A 214 9.46 -5.16 16.74
N LYS A 215 8.48 -4.91 15.87
CA LYS A 215 7.14 -5.51 15.95
C LYS A 215 7.09 -6.92 15.36
N LEU A 216 7.77 -7.14 14.24
CA LEU A 216 7.89 -8.44 13.57
C LEU A 216 8.83 -9.39 14.31
N LYS A 217 9.77 -8.85 15.11
CA LYS A 217 10.76 -9.60 15.91
C LYS A 217 11.65 -10.55 15.08
N THR A 218 11.79 -10.30 13.79
CA THR A 218 12.58 -11.08 12.82
C THR A 218 13.36 -10.15 11.89
N SER A 219 14.30 -10.69 11.13
CA SER A 219 14.98 -9.92 10.08
C SER A 219 14.02 -9.62 8.94
N ILE A 220 14.34 -8.63 8.13
CA ILE A 220 13.55 -8.25 6.95
C ILE A 220 14.45 -8.12 5.71
N LYS A 221 13.94 -8.52 4.55
CA LYS A 221 14.51 -8.16 3.25
C LYS A 221 13.68 -7.02 2.66
N VAL A 222 14.34 -5.99 2.13
CA VAL A 222 13.67 -4.74 1.72
C VAL A 222 14.01 -4.35 0.28
N TRP A 223 12.99 -4.14 -0.55
CA TRP A 223 13.10 -3.48 -1.86
C TRP A 223 12.54 -2.06 -1.76
N THR A 224 13.33 -1.04 -2.12
CA THR A 224 12.99 0.38 -1.90
C THR A 224 14.00 1.32 -2.56
N THR A 225 13.71 2.59 -2.78
CA THR A 225 14.77 3.52 -3.20
C THR A 225 15.73 3.81 -2.04
N ARG A 226 17.00 4.13 -2.34
CA ARG A 226 18.06 4.34 -1.34
C ARG A 226 18.64 5.75 -1.42
N ASP A 227 19.00 6.34 -0.28
CA ASP A 227 19.68 7.64 -0.18
C ASP A 227 21.21 7.51 0.03
N LYS A 228 21.75 6.29 -0.08
CA LYS A 228 23.16 5.92 0.19
C LYS A 228 23.63 6.14 1.63
N ILE A 229 22.80 6.70 2.52
CA ILE A 229 23.11 6.92 3.93
C ILE A 229 22.75 5.68 4.73
N LEU A 230 21.53 5.18 4.56
CA LEU A 230 21.08 3.95 5.22
C LEU A 230 21.51 2.72 4.42
N LYS A 231 22.22 1.81 5.07
CA LYS A 231 22.74 0.55 4.51
C LYS A 231 22.06 -0.66 5.17
N SER A 232 22.33 -1.87 4.67
CA SER A 232 21.98 -3.11 5.38
C SER A 232 22.50 -3.05 6.82
N ASP A 233 21.60 -3.27 7.79
CA ASP A 233 21.91 -3.18 9.23
C ASP A 233 21.80 -4.57 9.85
N CYS A 234 22.94 -5.15 10.22
CA CYS A 234 23.01 -6.48 10.83
C CYS A 234 23.54 -6.47 12.27
N ARG A 235 23.42 -5.33 12.95
CA ARG A 235 23.96 -5.13 14.31
C ARG A 235 23.23 -5.91 15.40
N ILE A 236 22.02 -6.39 15.14
CA ILE A 236 21.21 -7.14 16.11
C ILE A 236 21.03 -8.56 15.59
N LEU A 237 21.53 -9.53 16.36
CA LEU A 237 21.38 -10.95 16.05
C LEU A 237 19.91 -11.29 15.73
N ASN A 238 19.70 -11.94 14.58
CA ASN A 238 18.39 -12.36 14.06
C ASN A 238 17.35 -11.24 13.83
N ARG A 239 17.77 -9.97 13.78
CA ARG A 239 16.90 -8.81 13.54
C ARG A 239 17.56 -7.81 12.59
N ASN A 240 17.95 -8.33 11.44
CA ASN A 240 18.68 -7.59 10.42
C ASN A 240 17.73 -6.86 9.47
N ILE A 241 18.20 -5.77 8.87
CA ILE A 241 17.62 -5.14 7.69
C ILE A 241 18.54 -5.48 6.52
N LYS A 242 18.10 -6.34 5.62
CA LYS A 242 18.84 -6.76 4.43
C LYS A 242 18.27 -6.06 3.21
N LEU A 243 19.08 -5.29 2.51
CA LEU A 243 18.64 -4.56 1.32
C LEU A 243 18.68 -5.48 0.10
N VAL A 244 17.57 -5.64 -0.63
CA VAL A 244 17.52 -6.43 -1.86
C VAL A 244 18.33 -5.73 -2.95
N THR A 245 19.17 -6.48 -3.67
CA THR A 245 20.01 -5.94 -4.74
C THR A 245 19.22 -5.74 -6.03
N SER A 246 19.62 -4.72 -6.79
CA SER A 246 19.15 -4.48 -8.17
C SER A 246 19.97 -5.34 -9.15
N PRO A 247 19.39 -5.84 -10.26
CA PRO A 247 17.96 -5.82 -10.59
C PRO A 247 17.18 -6.98 -9.96
N ILE A 248 15.85 -6.86 -9.94
CA ILE A 248 14.91 -7.94 -9.62
C ILE A 248 14.10 -8.34 -10.86
N THR A 249 13.49 -9.52 -10.84
CA THR A 249 12.61 -9.99 -11.93
C THR A 249 11.24 -10.38 -11.38
N ILE A 250 10.18 -9.71 -11.87
CA ILE A 250 8.79 -9.95 -11.48
C ILE A 250 8.06 -10.64 -12.62
N GLY A 251 7.78 -11.94 -12.47
CA GLY A 251 7.05 -12.71 -13.49
C GLY A 251 7.67 -12.64 -14.89
N GLY A 252 9.00 -12.56 -14.98
CA GLY A 252 9.74 -12.40 -16.24
C GLY A 252 10.04 -10.94 -16.64
N HIS A 253 9.51 -9.94 -15.95
CA HIS A 253 9.81 -8.53 -16.22
C HIS A 253 10.90 -8.02 -15.28
N ALA A 254 11.99 -7.49 -15.84
CA ALA A 254 13.06 -6.89 -15.06
C ALA A 254 12.63 -5.55 -14.43
N SER A 255 13.17 -5.26 -13.25
CA SER A 255 13.02 -3.97 -12.58
C SER A 255 14.30 -3.58 -11.85
N SER A 256 14.59 -2.28 -11.81
CA SER A 256 15.79 -1.73 -11.18
C SER A 256 15.43 -0.66 -10.15
N LEU A 257 16.32 -0.38 -9.20
CA LEU A 257 16.10 0.63 -8.16
C LEU A 257 15.92 2.06 -8.71
N GLU A 258 16.46 2.34 -9.90
CA GLU A 258 16.39 3.65 -10.58
C GLU A 258 15.05 3.85 -11.28
N SER A 259 14.40 2.76 -11.68
CA SER A 259 13.19 2.76 -12.48
C SER A 259 11.95 2.30 -11.70
N ASP A 260 12.13 1.77 -10.49
CA ASP A 260 11.05 1.27 -9.64
C ASP A 260 10.80 2.16 -8.43
N VAL A 261 9.55 2.61 -8.27
CA VAL A 261 9.14 3.44 -7.12
C VAL A 261 8.25 2.67 -6.14
N SER A 262 8.17 1.35 -6.25
CA SER A 262 7.56 0.51 -5.24
C SER A 262 8.47 0.35 -4.02
N GLN A 263 7.88 0.23 -2.84
CA GLN A 263 8.60 -0.14 -1.64
C GLN A 263 7.87 -1.29 -0.95
N TRP A 264 8.60 -2.38 -0.72
CA TRP A 264 8.05 -3.55 -0.05
C TRP A 264 9.13 -4.26 0.77
N LEU A 265 8.69 -5.06 1.74
CA LEU A 265 9.56 -5.93 2.51
C LEU A 265 8.94 -7.30 2.71
N ILE A 266 9.79 -8.25 3.09
CA ILE A 266 9.38 -9.56 3.59
C ILE A 266 10.14 -9.91 4.86
N SER A 267 9.54 -10.73 5.72
CA SER A 267 10.20 -11.30 6.90
C SER A 267 11.22 -12.40 6.55
N ASP A 268 12.33 -12.50 7.25
CA ASP A 268 13.40 -13.47 7.00
C ASP A 268 13.97 -14.04 8.33
N PRO A 269 13.54 -15.25 8.77
CA PRO A 269 12.50 -16.10 8.19
C PRO A 269 11.09 -15.57 8.52
N GLY A 270 10.08 -16.10 7.82
CA GLY A 270 8.67 -15.89 8.14
C GLY A 270 7.76 -16.01 6.92
N ASN A 271 6.55 -15.47 7.03
CA ASN A 271 5.49 -15.55 6.02
C ASN A 271 4.82 -14.19 5.75
N LYS A 272 5.53 -13.10 6.08
CA LYS A 272 4.99 -11.75 6.02
C LYS A 272 5.53 -11.02 4.82
N PHE A 273 4.63 -10.38 4.09
CA PHE A 273 4.92 -9.43 3.03
C PHE A 273 4.30 -8.09 3.41
N CYS A 274 5.01 -6.97 3.21
CA CYS A 274 4.45 -5.66 3.46
C CYS A 274 4.71 -4.70 2.31
N ILE A 275 3.71 -3.91 1.94
CA ILE A 275 3.91 -2.65 1.20
C ILE A 275 4.17 -1.52 2.19
N ILE A 276 5.03 -0.59 1.82
CA ILE A 276 5.44 0.53 2.67
C ILE A 276 5.35 1.79 1.83
N ASP A 277 4.88 2.90 2.40
CA ASP A 277 4.75 4.17 1.65
C ASP A 277 6.04 4.99 1.64
N LYS A 278 6.99 4.71 2.54
CA LYS A 278 8.21 5.47 2.71
C LYS A 278 9.46 4.72 2.25
N PRO A 279 10.34 5.36 1.47
CA PRO A 279 11.61 4.75 1.11
C PRO A 279 12.56 4.64 2.29
N TYR A 280 13.59 3.80 2.17
CA TYR A 280 14.60 3.62 3.22
C TYR A 280 15.66 4.72 3.15
N HIS A 281 15.23 5.93 3.46
CA HIS A 281 16.06 7.13 3.53
C HIS A 281 16.17 7.62 4.99
N ASN A 282 17.22 8.33 5.36
CA ASN A 282 17.39 8.89 6.71
C ASN A 282 16.34 9.98 7.04
N SER A 283 15.94 10.75 6.04
CA SER A 283 14.97 11.85 6.18
C SER A 283 13.60 11.40 6.71
N GLN A 284 13.19 10.16 6.40
CA GLN A 284 11.89 9.63 6.78
C GLN A 284 11.66 9.64 8.29
N THR A 285 12.70 9.64 9.13
CA THR A 285 12.54 9.75 10.59
C THR A 285 11.73 10.98 10.99
N LYS A 286 11.79 12.05 10.20
CA LYS A 286 11.05 13.31 10.38
C LYS A 286 9.77 13.39 9.55
N GLU A 287 9.26 12.25 9.07
CA GLU A 287 8.08 12.14 8.22
C GLU A 287 7.10 11.10 8.80
N PRO A 288 5.80 11.19 8.52
CA PRO A 288 4.84 10.12 8.80
C PRO A 288 5.11 8.91 7.88
N ALA A 289 4.74 7.71 8.32
CA ALA A 289 4.88 6.49 7.49
C ALA A 289 3.81 5.45 7.83
N MET A 290 3.54 4.58 6.86
CA MET A 290 2.65 3.43 6.96
C MET A 290 3.24 2.21 6.25
N ALA A 291 3.06 1.05 6.86
CA ALA A 291 3.31 -0.25 6.25
C ALA A 291 2.08 -1.15 6.43
N VAL A 292 1.67 -1.82 5.36
CA VAL A 292 0.54 -2.75 5.36
C VAL A 292 1.07 -4.14 5.10
N CYS A 293 1.01 -4.99 6.12
CA CYS A 293 1.60 -6.32 6.14
C CYS A 293 0.52 -7.40 6.02
N ILE A 294 0.73 -8.33 5.11
CA ILE A 294 -0.08 -9.52 4.87
C ILE A 294 0.62 -10.73 5.47
N ASP A 295 -0.14 -11.54 6.20
CA ASP A 295 0.28 -12.84 6.73
C ASP A 295 -0.17 -13.95 5.77
N ASP A 296 0.67 -14.28 4.78
CA ASP A 296 0.34 -15.24 3.71
C ASP A 296 1.60 -15.84 3.11
N ALA A 297 1.76 -17.16 3.28
CA ALA A 297 2.95 -17.88 2.83
C ALA A 297 3.11 -17.88 1.30
N THR A 298 2.02 -17.87 0.54
CA THR A 298 2.07 -17.86 -0.93
C THR A 298 2.56 -16.52 -1.45
N ILE A 299 1.99 -15.41 -0.96
CA ILE A 299 2.45 -14.06 -1.31
C ILE A 299 3.90 -13.87 -0.88
N PHE A 300 4.22 -14.23 0.36
CA PHE A 300 5.59 -14.20 0.86
C PHE A 300 6.55 -14.98 -0.06
N GLY A 301 6.19 -16.19 -0.47
CA GLY A 301 6.99 -17.04 -1.34
C GLY A 301 7.34 -16.35 -2.65
N HIS A 302 6.37 -15.72 -3.32
CA HIS A 302 6.62 -14.98 -4.57
C HIS A 302 7.60 -13.82 -4.37
N PHE A 303 7.45 -13.01 -3.31
CA PHE A 303 8.37 -11.90 -3.04
C PHE A 303 9.73 -12.35 -2.52
N ASN A 304 9.81 -13.50 -1.84
CA ASN A 304 11.08 -14.09 -1.44
C ASN A 304 11.89 -14.62 -2.63
N LEU A 305 11.22 -15.11 -3.68
CA LEU A 305 11.86 -15.45 -4.95
C LEU A 305 12.38 -14.21 -5.69
N ILE A 306 11.63 -13.11 -5.65
CA ILE A 306 12.04 -11.84 -6.28
C ILE A 306 13.22 -11.21 -5.53
N GLY A 307 13.19 -11.23 -4.19
CA GLY A 307 14.20 -10.63 -3.32
C GLY A 307 15.25 -11.62 -2.79
N GLN A 308 15.70 -12.58 -3.60
CA GLN A 308 16.67 -13.60 -3.18
C GLN A 308 18.04 -12.98 -2.85
N ASN A 309 18.50 -12.07 -3.69
CA ASN A 309 19.82 -11.45 -3.57
C ASN A 309 19.74 -10.19 -2.70
N VAL A 310 20.66 -10.08 -1.74
CA VAL A 310 20.72 -8.98 -0.79
C VAL A 310 22.14 -8.44 -0.67
N GLU A 311 22.26 -7.15 -0.38
CA GLU A 311 23.53 -6.50 -0.12
C GLU A 311 24.17 -7.07 1.13
N ASN A 312 25.51 -7.10 1.14
CA ASN A 312 26.27 -7.43 2.32
C ASN A 312 25.93 -6.46 3.47
N CYS A 313 25.97 -6.99 4.69
CA CYS A 313 25.86 -6.18 5.89
C CYS A 313 27.00 -5.16 5.94
N ALA A 314 26.66 -3.91 6.29
CA ALA A 314 27.63 -2.85 6.52
C ALA A 314 28.13 -2.83 7.97
#